data_AF-A0A1F5ZZE9-F1
#
_entry.id   AF-A0A1F5ZZE9-F1
#
_cell.length_a   1.000
_cell.length_b   1.000
_cell.length_c   1.000
_cell.angle_alpha   90.00
_cell.angle_beta   90.00
_cell.angle_gamma   90.00
#
_symmetry.space_group_name_H-M   'P 1'
#
loop_
_entity.id
_entity.type
_entity.pdbx_description
1 polymer ?
#
loop_
_entity_poly.entity_id
_entity_poly.type
_entity_poly.pdbx_seq_one_letter_code
_entity_poly.pdbx_strand_id
1 'polypeptide(L)'
;MEFDSEKDSAIFEEIFKRRPEIDLAKFKTDLQKYYLPYVDRLVTLKKGRSDDRGIIVGVSAIQGAGKTTQGEILEKLLAHFGYGSVSLSIDDHYITHEELSQLRQKDPRYIRRGVTHDLKLAVGNLRALQNMSPGSLVLVAEYDKGAHAGDGDRFAWVVPPAGASLVMVREAGGMKLREVVYRDQRIPTPENMGAAIPLEEHLFPAEVEKILPDEGGEIRVFGRDDGNVCFVGRDKVVVLSSSLPRGWQLVWRKPDFIFYDGWMLGARKVEDGSVFDQSLPALETPEAKQFARDINEKLADYEELWSLVDFLNVLYVPHYEMAITWRDDAEKVLREKGEGMNPEQIKEFVYYFWRSVHPAIHIKSLAHDEGHTAQVAIIGDDHSIVEVLSPAQVREKYP
;
A
#
# COMPACT_ATOMS: atom_id res chain seq x y z
N MET A 1 8.19 -12.05 -24.41
CA MET A 1 9.51 -11.65 -23.85
C MET A 1 10.27 -12.93 -23.47
N GLU A 2 11.61 -12.95 -23.54
CA GLU A 2 12.38 -14.15 -23.15
C GLU A 2 12.85 -14.03 -21.69
N PHE A 3 12.55 -15.03 -20.85
CA PHE A 3 13.03 -15.14 -19.47
C PHE A 3 13.55 -16.56 -19.25
N ASP A 4 14.85 -16.71 -19.00
CA ASP A 4 15.50 -17.98 -18.73
C ASP A 4 15.44 -18.26 -17.23
N SER A 5 14.62 -19.22 -16.82
CA SER A 5 14.40 -19.53 -15.40
C SER A 5 15.65 -20.03 -14.67
N GLU A 6 16.69 -20.50 -15.37
CA GLU A 6 17.95 -20.90 -14.73
C GLU A 6 18.90 -19.72 -14.56
N LYS A 7 18.97 -18.82 -15.56
CA LYS A 7 19.91 -17.69 -15.55
C LYS A 7 19.37 -16.46 -14.84
N ASP A 8 18.08 -16.18 -15.00
CA ASP A 8 17.49 -14.90 -14.61
C ASP A 8 16.87 -14.94 -13.21
N SER A 9 16.70 -16.13 -12.60
CA SER A 9 16.12 -16.28 -11.26
C SER A 9 16.89 -15.55 -10.15
N ALA A 10 18.15 -15.16 -10.39
CA ALA A 10 18.97 -14.42 -9.43
C ALA A 10 18.35 -13.07 -9.03
N ILE A 11 17.50 -12.47 -9.87
CA ILE A 11 16.82 -11.19 -9.56
C ILE A 11 15.89 -11.28 -8.33
N PHE A 12 15.50 -12.50 -7.94
CA PHE A 12 14.59 -12.75 -6.82
C PHE A 12 15.30 -13.15 -5.52
N GLU A 13 16.63 -13.30 -5.51
CA GLU A 13 17.37 -13.80 -4.34
C GLU A 13 17.10 -13.01 -3.06
N GLU A 14 17.02 -11.68 -3.18
CA GLU A 14 16.74 -10.80 -2.05
C GLU A 14 15.32 -11.04 -1.49
N ILE A 15 14.34 -11.27 -2.36
CA ILE A 15 12.96 -11.57 -1.97
C ILE A 15 12.95 -12.88 -1.19
N PHE A 16 13.58 -13.94 -1.69
CA PHE A 16 13.63 -15.24 -1.01
C PHE A 16 14.39 -15.20 0.32
N LYS A 17 15.42 -14.35 0.44
CA LYS A 17 16.11 -14.14 1.73
C LYS A 17 15.22 -13.47 2.77
N ARG A 18 14.40 -12.50 2.35
CA ARG A 18 13.46 -11.80 3.24
C ARG A 18 12.20 -12.61 3.53
N ARG A 19 11.84 -13.53 2.63
CA ARG A 19 10.61 -14.33 2.65
C ARG A 19 10.93 -15.82 2.51
N PRO A 20 11.56 -16.44 3.54
CA PRO A 20 11.92 -17.86 3.51
C PRO A 20 10.72 -18.79 3.42
N GLU A 21 9.51 -18.29 3.69
CA GLU A 21 8.24 -19.00 3.53
C GLU A 21 7.85 -19.27 2.07
N ILE A 22 8.48 -18.60 1.09
CA ILE A 22 8.18 -18.82 -0.33
C ILE A 22 8.78 -20.15 -0.79
N ASP A 23 7.90 -21.09 -1.18
CA ASP A 23 8.32 -22.33 -1.84
C ASP A 23 8.83 -22.05 -3.26
N LEU A 24 10.10 -22.40 -3.51
CA LEU A 24 10.77 -22.12 -4.79
C LEU A 24 10.20 -22.93 -5.97
N ALA A 25 9.76 -24.17 -5.76
CA ALA A 25 9.21 -24.99 -6.83
C ALA A 25 7.83 -24.47 -7.25
N LYS A 26 7.03 -24.06 -6.25
CA LYS A 26 5.75 -23.39 -6.46
C LYS A 26 5.94 -22.03 -7.14
N PHE A 27 6.88 -21.23 -6.66
CA PHE A 27 7.20 -19.93 -7.27
C PHE A 27 7.58 -20.07 -8.74
N LYS A 28 8.41 -21.05 -9.12
CA LYS A 28 8.75 -21.31 -10.54
C LYS A 28 7.51 -21.61 -11.38
N THR A 29 6.54 -22.32 -10.81
CA THR A 29 5.27 -22.61 -11.47
C THR A 29 4.43 -21.35 -11.65
N ASP A 30 4.28 -20.55 -10.59
CA ASP A 30 3.55 -19.28 -10.62
C ASP A 30 4.21 -18.26 -11.55
N LEU A 31 5.54 -18.26 -11.62
CA LEU A 31 6.32 -17.41 -12.51
C LEU A 31 5.92 -17.63 -13.97
N GLN A 32 5.83 -18.89 -14.39
CA GLN A 32 5.47 -19.25 -15.76
C GLN A 32 3.96 -19.10 -16.05
N LYS A 33 3.11 -19.47 -15.10
CA LYS A 33 1.64 -19.48 -15.30
C LYS A 33 1.00 -18.10 -15.13
N TYR A 34 1.61 -17.23 -14.35
CA TYR A 34 1.00 -15.97 -13.94
C TYR A 34 1.90 -14.76 -14.16
N TYR A 35 3.07 -14.70 -13.51
CA TYR A 35 3.84 -13.46 -13.47
C TYR A 35 4.39 -13.06 -14.85
N LEU A 36 4.98 -13.99 -15.61
CA LEU A 36 5.49 -13.69 -16.96
C LEU A 36 4.37 -13.34 -17.95
N PRO A 37 3.25 -14.09 -18.04
CA PRO A 37 2.09 -13.66 -18.84
C PRO A 37 1.52 -12.31 -18.41
N TYR A 38 1.48 -12.04 -17.11
CA TYR A 38 0.99 -10.75 -16.60
C TYR A 38 1.89 -9.60 -17.05
N VAL A 39 3.21 -9.74 -16.90
CA VAL A 39 4.17 -8.74 -17.39
C VAL A 39 4.07 -8.57 -18.90
N ASP A 40 3.84 -9.63 -19.68
CA ASP A 40 3.66 -9.55 -21.14
C ASP A 40 2.42 -8.75 -21.54
N ARG A 41 1.30 -8.94 -20.81
CA ARG A 41 0.10 -8.11 -20.99
C ARG A 41 0.35 -6.65 -20.66
N LEU A 42 1.04 -6.36 -19.55
CA LEU A 42 1.35 -4.98 -19.15
C LEU A 42 2.27 -4.28 -20.15
N VAL A 43 3.31 -4.95 -20.62
CA VAL A 43 4.22 -4.43 -21.64
C VAL A 43 3.52 -4.23 -22.98
N THR A 44 2.64 -5.16 -23.37
CA THR A 44 1.81 -5.02 -24.58
C THR A 44 0.89 -3.80 -24.47
N LEU A 45 0.26 -3.60 -23.31
CA LEU A 45 -0.57 -2.43 -23.03
C LEU A 45 0.24 -1.12 -23.15
N LYS A 46 1.43 -1.04 -22.54
CA LYS A 46 2.32 0.12 -22.63
C LYS A 46 2.74 0.41 -24.07
N LYS A 47 3.15 -0.62 -24.84
CA LYS A 47 3.54 -0.48 -26.25
C LYS A 47 2.39 -0.09 -27.18
N GLY A 48 1.15 -0.45 -26.82
CA GLY A 48 -0.05 -0.10 -27.57
C GLY A 48 -0.52 1.33 -27.38
N ARG A 49 0.04 2.09 -26.43
CA ARG A 49 -0.33 3.48 -26.20
C ARG A 49 0.32 4.43 -27.19
N SER A 50 -0.42 5.49 -27.52
CA SER A 50 0.08 6.63 -28.32
C SER A 50 0.73 7.72 -27.48
N ASP A 51 0.51 7.71 -26.16
CA ASP A 51 1.16 8.61 -25.21
C ASP A 51 2.27 7.89 -24.42
N ASP A 52 3.09 8.68 -23.73
CA ASP A 52 4.16 8.16 -22.88
C ASP A 52 3.81 8.28 -21.38
N ARG A 53 2.52 8.24 -21.02
CA ARG A 53 2.13 8.31 -19.61
C ARG A 53 2.44 6.98 -18.89
N GLY A 54 2.61 7.02 -17.58
CA GLY A 54 2.73 5.82 -16.76
C GLY A 54 1.42 5.01 -16.75
N ILE A 55 1.51 3.69 -16.85
CA ILE A 55 0.35 2.79 -16.75
C ILE A 55 0.05 2.54 -15.27
N ILE A 56 -1.15 2.93 -14.82
CA ILE A 56 -1.60 2.63 -13.46
C ILE A 56 -2.16 1.22 -13.42
N VAL A 57 -1.50 0.35 -12.67
CA VAL A 57 -1.85 -1.06 -12.50
C VAL A 57 -2.43 -1.26 -11.11
N GLY A 58 -3.74 -1.48 -11.03
CA GLY A 58 -4.46 -1.75 -9.80
C GLY A 58 -4.34 -3.22 -9.39
N VAL A 59 -4.05 -3.47 -8.12
CA VAL A 59 -4.09 -4.82 -7.52
C VAL A 59 -5.05 -4.84 -6.34
N SER A 60 -6.15 -5.57 -6.51
CA SER A 60 -7.15 -5.77 -5.47
C SER A 60 -6.99 -7.15 -4.84
N ALA A 61 -6.84 -7.22 -3.52
CA ALA A 61 -6.62 -8.49 -2.84
C ALA A 61 -6.98 -8.41 -1.36
N ILE A 62 -7.74 -9.38 -0.84
CA ILE A 62 -8.02 -9.44 0.60
C ILE A 62 -6.73 -9.52 1.43
N GLN A 63 -6.83 -9.22 2.72
CA GLN A 63 -5.69 -9.27 3.63
C GLN A 63 -5.08 -10.68 3.67
N GLY A 64 -3.75 -10.75 3.63
CA GLY A 64 -3.01 -12.02 3.60
C GLY A 64 -2.78 -12.59 2.19
N ALA A 65 -3.56 -12.21 1.17
CA ALA A 65 -3.49 -12.82 -0.17
C ALA A 65 -2.22 -12.51 -1.01
N GLY A 66 -1.19 -11.89 -0.43
CA GLY A 66 0.12 -11.74 -1.06
C GLY A 66 0.35 -10.52 -1.96
N LYS A 67 -0.50 -9.48 -1.90
CA LYS A 67 -0.39 -8.28 -2.77
C LYS A 67 0.99 -7.59 -2.75
N THR A 68 1.60 -7.42 -1.57
CA THR A 68 2.92 -6.79 -1.42
C THR A 68 4.02 -7.65 -2.06
N THR A 69 4.01 -8.96 -1.82
CA THR A 69 4.95 -9.90 -2.43
C THR A 69 4.83 -9.89 -3.95
N GLN A 70 3.61 -9.84 -4.47
CA GLN A 70 3.36 -9.72 -5.90
C GLN A 70 3.93 -8.42 -6.49
N GLY A 71 3.70 -7.28 -5.83
CA GLY A 71 4.28 -5.99 -6.24
C GLY A 71 5.80 -6.08 -6.38
N GLU A 72 6.49 -6.57 -5.34
CA GLU A 72 7.94 -6.75 -5.34
C GLU A 72 8.43 -7.63 -6.50
N ILE A 73 7.75 -8.75 -6.77
CA ILE A 73 8.09 -9.67 -7.87
C ILE A 73 7.92 -8.98 -9.23
N LEU A 74 6.82 -8.27 -9.43
CA LEU A 74 6.51 -7.58 -10.69
C LEU A 74 7.48 -6.42 -10.96
N GLU A 75 7.88 -5.66 -9.94
CA GLU A 75 8.90 -4.61 -10.09
C GLU A 75 10.24 -5.19 -10.54
N LYS A 76 10.68 -6.32 -9.95
CA LYS A 76 11.92 -6.99 -10.36
C LYS A 76 11.85 -7.49 -11.79
N LEU A 77 10.72 -8.06 -12.20
CA LEU A 77 10.50 -8.53 -13.58
C LEU A 77 10.48 -7.38 -14.59
N LEU A 78 9.74 -6.31 -14.30
CA LEU A 78 9.68 -5.14 -15.19
C LEU A 78 11.05 -4.48 -15.32
N ALA A 79 11.79 -4.34 -14.21
CA ALA A 79 13.16 -3.83 -14.24
C ALA A 79 14.10 -4.72 -15.07
N HIS A 80 13.97 -6.05 -14.96
CA HIS A 80 14.72 -7.00 -15.79
C HIS A 80 14.42 -6.79 -17.29
N PHE A 81 13.17 -6.48 -17.65
CA PHE A 81 12.79 -6.16 -19.03
C PHE A 81 13.02 -4.69 -19.43
N GLY A 82 13.69 -3.89 -18.59
CA GLY A 82 14.08 -2.53 -18.89
C GLY A 82 13.02 -1.45 -18.64
N TYR A 83 11.96 -1.76 -17.90
CA TYR A 83 10.91 -0.81 -17.54
C TYR A 83 11.09 -0.28 -16.12
N GLY A 84 10.81 1.01 -15.92
CA GLY A 84 10.74 1.63 -14.61
C GLY A 84 9.39 1.37 -13.95
N SER A 85 9.38 1.06 -12.67
CA SER A 85 8.14 0.92 -11.90
C SER A 85 8.24 1.57 -10.52
N VAL A 86 7.08 1.90 -9.96
CA VAL A 86 6.93 2.34 -8.57
C VAL A 86 5.66 1.71 -7.98
N SER A 87 5.71 1.32 -6.71
CA SER A 87 4.58 0.77 -5.98
C SER A 87 4.08 1.73 -4.91
N LEU A 88 2.77 1.89 -4.86
CA LEU A 88 2.04 2.64 -3.85
C LEU A 88 0.90 1.76 -3.32
N SER A 89 0.48 1.98 -2.09
CA SER A 89 -0.73 1.38 -1.54
C SER A 89 -1.80 2.44 -1.33
N ILE A 90 -3.07 2.07 -1.45
CA ILE A 90 -4.17 2.94 -1.02
C ILE A 90 -4.09 3.25 0.48
N ASP A 91 -3.53 2.32 1.25
CA ASP A 91 -3.30 2.50 2.67
C ASP A 91 -2.30 3.64 2.96
N ASP A 92 -1.46 4.06 2.00
CA ASP A 92 -0.58 5.22 2.13
C ASP A 92 -1.34 6.56 2.11
N HIS A 93 -2.60 6.50 1.69
CA HIS A 93 -3.49 7.64 1.52
C HIS A 93 -4.59 7.65 2.58
N TYR A 94 -4.41 6.99 3.72
CA TYR A 94 -5.29 7.20 4.86
C TYR A 94 -5.34 8.67 5.27
N ILE A 95 -6.51 9.11 5.77
CA ILE A 95 -6.63 10.38 6.48
C ILE A 95 -5.70 10.39 7.71
N THR A 96 -5.31 11.59 8.15
CA THR A 96 -4.45 11.77 9.33
C THR A 96 -5.09 11.21 10.59
N HIS A 97 -4.29 10.95 11.62
CA HIS A 97 -4.79 10.51 12.92
C HIS A 97 -5.81 11.50 13.53
N GLU A 98 -5.57 12.80 13.34
CA GLU A 98 -6.48 13.85 13.78
C GLU A 98 -7.85 13.74 13.09
N GLU A 99 -7.86 13.61 11.76
CA GLU A 99 -9.08 13.45 10.99
C GLU A 99 -9.83 12.15 11.34
N LEU A 100 -9.09 11.04 11.54
CA LEU A 100 -9.68 9.77 12.00
C LEU A 100 -10.30 9.91 13.39
N SER A 101 -9.63 10.61 14.30
CA SER A 101 -10.15 10.89 15.65
C SER A 101 -11.43 11.73 15.60
N GLN A 102 -11.47 12.77 14.76
CA GLN A 102 -12.66 13.59 14.55
C GLN A 102 -13.81 12.80 13.91
N LEU A 103 -13.51 11.91 12.96
CA LEU A 103 -14.48 11.02 12.35
C LEU A 103 -15.06 10.05 13.39
N ARG A 104 -14.21 9.42 14.20
CA ARG A 104 -14.59 8.49 15.26
C ARG A 104 -15.47 9.15 16.34
N GLN A 105 -15.24 10.43 16.64
CA GLN A 105 -16.12 11.20 17.54
C GLN A 105 -17.54 11.38 16.98
N LYS A 106 -17.68 11.49 15.66
CA LYS A 106 -18.98 11.64 14.98
C LYS A 106 -19.67 10.29 14.78
N ASP A 107 -18.89 9.25 14.52
CA ASP A 107 -19.36 7.88 14.30
C ASP A 107 -18.40 6.88 14.96
N PRO A 108 -18.74 6.38 16.16
CA PRO A 108 -17.90 5.47 16.93
C PRO A 108 -17.61 4.13 16.23
N ARG A 109 -18.33 3.80 15.15
CA ARG A 109 -18.11 2.57 14.37
C ARG A 109 -16.76 2.61 13.63
N TYR A 110 -16.18 3.79 13.39
CA TYR A 110 -14.81 3.94 12.85
C TYR A 110 -13.74 3.67 13.92
N ILE A 111 -13.71 2.45 14.43
CA ILE A 111 -12.79 2.03 15.50
C ILE A 111 -11.31 2.04 15.08
N ARG A 112 -11.02 2.06 13.77
CA ARG A 112 -9.67 2.13 13.18
C ARG A 112 -9.75 2.67 11.75
N ARG A 113 -8.60 2.86 11.10
CA ARG A 113 -8.50 3.16 9.67
C ARG A 113 -9.10 2.03 8.80
N GLY A 114 -9.78 2.38 7.71
CA GLY A 114 -10.55 1.44 6.88
C GLY A 114 -10.95 2.03 5.53
N VAL A 115 -12.22 2.37 5.32
CA VAL A 115 -12.66 3.16 4.15
C VAL A 115 -12.58 4.65 4.53
N THR A 116 -11.36 5.11 4.77
CA THR A 116 -11.05 6.41 5.40
C THR A 116 -9.84 7.07 4.72
N HIS A 117 -9.88 7.20 3.39
CA HIS A 117 -8.76 7.70 2.60
C HIS A 117 -8.92 9.17 2.22
N ASP A 118 -7.81 9.89 2.15
CA ASP A 118 -7.67 11.20 1.51
C ASP A 118 -7.62 11.01 -0.02
N LEU A 119 -8.81 10.96 -0.62
CA LEU A 119 -8.97 10.69 -2.05
C LEU A 119 -8.34 11.75 -2.95
N LYS A 120 -8.34 13.01 -2.51
CA LYS A 120 -7.69 14.10 -3.25
C LYS A 120 -6.18 13.88 -3.32
N LEU A 121 -5.58 13.46 -2.21
CA LEU A 121 -4.16 13.13 -2.22
C LEU A 121 -3.86 11.89 -3.08
N ALA A 122 -4.65 10.83 -2.97
CA ALA A 122 -4.48 9.62 -3.79
C ALA A 122 -4.53 9.94 -5.29
N VAL A 123 -5.57 10.65 -5.73
CA VAL A 123 -5.71 11.11 -7.12
C VAL A 123 -4.54 12.00 -7.53
N GLY A 124 -4.12 12.92 -6.66
CA GLY A 124 -2.98 13.80 -6.89
C GLY A 124 -1.67 13.05 -7.12
N ASN A 125 -1.33 12.12 -6.21
CA ASN A 125 -0.10 11.32 -6.30
C ASN A 125 -0.08 10.45 -7.56
N LEU A 126 -1.19 9.75 -7.85
CA LEU A 126 -1.28 8.92 -9.06
C LEU A 126 -1.17 9.75 -10.34
N ARG A 127 -1.85 10.91 -10.43
CA ARG A 127 -1.74 11.80 -11.59
C ARG A 127 -0.34 12.39 -11.74
N ALA A 128 0.32 12.73 -10.63
CA ALA A 128 1.68 13.26 -10.66
C ALA A 128 2.67 12.23 -11.20
N LEU A 129 2.57 10.97 -10.77
CA LEU A 129 3.40 9.88 -11.28
C LEU A 129 3.06 9.53 -12.74
N GLN A 130 1.77 9.43 -13.07
CA GLN A 130 1.32 9.07 -14.41
C GLN A 130 1.78 10.08 -15.47
N ASN A 131 1.79 11.37 -15.12
CA ASN A 131 2.20 12.45 -16.03
C ASN A 131 3.64 12.92 -15.77
N MET A 132 4.42 12.16 -14.99
CA MET A 132 5.78 12.50 -14.64
C MET A 132 6.65 12.64 -15.90
N SER A 133 7.41 13.73 -15.99
CA SER A 133 8.34 13.96 -17.09
C SER A 133 9.74 13.43 -16.76
N PRO A 134 10.53 12.97 -17.73
CA PRO A 134 11.93 12.60 -17.48
C PRO A 134 12.69 13.76 -16.81
N GLY A 135 13.37 13.47 -15.70
CA GLY A 135 14.12 14.47 -14.91
C GLY A 135 13.29 15.29 -13.93
N SER A 136 11.96 15.16 -13.93
CA SER A 136 11.12 15.73 -12.87
C SER A 136 11.25 14.93 -11.56
N LEU A 137 10.84 15.56 -10.45
CA LEU A 137 10.85 14.99 -9.11
C LEU A 137 9.43 15.02 -8.55
N VAL A 138 8.94 13.90 -8.04
CA VAL A 138 7.59 13.79 -7.45
C VAL A 138 7.72 13.24 -6.04
N LEU A 139 7.07 13.90 -5.08
CA LEU A 139 6.87 13.36 -3.74
C LEU A 139 5.52 12.65 -3.70
N VAL A 140 5.52 11.42 -3.19
CA VAL A 140 4.29 10.65 -2.94
C VAL A 140 4.19 10.29 -1.46
N ALA A 141 2.97 10.19 -0.96
CA ALA A 141 2.71 9.96 0.44
C ALA A 141 3.05 8.51 0.83
N GLU A 142 3.52 8.34 2.06
CA GLU A 142 3.48 7.06 2.78
C GLU A 142 2.76 7.29 4.11
N TYR A 143 2.20 6.21 4.66
CA TYR A 143 1.49 6.24 5.94
C TYR A 143 2.20 5.38 6.98
N ASP A 144 2.43 5.95 8.16
CA ASP A 144 3.00 5.22 9.28
C ASP A 144 1.87 4.51 10.05
N LYS A 145 1.69 3.22 9.76
CA LYS A 145 0.69 2.37 10.43
C LYS A 145 1.02 2.07 11.89
N GLY A 146 2.26 2.28 12.32
CA GLY A 146 2.75 2.00 13.68
C GLY A 146 2.57 3.18 14.63
N ALA A 147 2.48 4.41 14.11
CA ALA A 147 2.24 5.61 14.91
C ALA A 147 0.96 5.53 15.77
N HIS A 148 0.92 6.30 16.86
CA HIS A 148 -0.22 6.36 17.80
C HIS A 148 -0.68 4.98 18.29
N ALA A 149 0.26 4.16 18.78
CA ALA A 149 0.01 2.79 19.24
C ALA A 149 -0.71 1.92 18.19
N GLY A 150 -0.36 2.12 16.91
CA GLY A 150 -0.90 1.37 15.79
C GLY A 150 -2.21 1.92 15.21
N ASP A 151 -2.73 3.07 15.65
CA ASP A 151 -3.85 3.76 14.98
C ASP A 151 -3.40 4.44 13.67
N GLY A 152 -2.13 4.83 13.63
CA GLY A 152 -1.37 5.29 12.48
C GLY A 152 -1.52 6.78 12.17
N ASP A 153 -0.58 7.33 11.40
CA ASP A 153 -0.60 8.73 10.96
C ASP A 153 0.19 8.97 9.67
N ARG A 154 0.01 10.16 9.10
CA ARG A 154 0.82 10.70 8.01
C ARG A 154 1.64 11.87 8.53
N PHE A 155 2.96 11.76 8.40
CA PHE A 155 3.89 12.78 8.87
C PHE A 155 4.47 13.60 7.72
N ALA A 156 4.63 14.90 7.95
CA ALA A 156 5.28 15.84 7.06
C ALA A 156 6.81 15.70 7.14
N TRP A 157 7.30 14.56 6.65
CA TRP A 157 8.71 14.27 6.47
C TRP A 157 8.93 13.42 5.23
N VAL A 158 10.14 13.50 4.67
CA VAL A 158 10.54 12.75 3.47
C VAL A 158 11.63 11.78 3.90
N VAL A 159 11.53 10.50 3.52
CA VAL A 159 12.64 9.55 3.66
C VAL A 159 13.74 10.00 2.70
N PRO A 160 14.88 10.57 3.16
CA PRO A 160 15.82 11.16 2.24
C PRO A 160 16.59 10.05 1.51
N PRO A 161 16.47 9.90 0.17
CA PRO A 161 17.35 9.01 -0.57
C PRO A 161 18.78 9.58 -0.60
N ALA A 162 19.74 8.76 -1.03
CA ALA A 162 21.10 9.23 -1.25
C ALA A 162 21.14 10.46 -2.17
N GLY A 163 21.85 11.50 -1.73
CA GLY A 163 21.92 12.78 -2.44
C GLY A 163 20.76 13.75 -2.13
N ALA A 164 19.86 13.38 -1.22
CA ALA A 164 18.89 14.30 -0.63
C ALA A 164 19.42 14.93 0.67
N SER A 165 19.06 16.19 0.89
CA SER A 165 19.22 16.88 2.18
C SER A 165 17.92 17.56 2.58
N LEU A 166 17.57 17.47 3.85
CA LEU A 166 16.39 18.08 4.45
C LEU A 166 16.82 19.11 5.49
N VAL A 167 16.01 20.14 5.65
CA VAL A 167 16.04 21.01 6.84
C VAL A 167 14.77 20.75 7.64
N MET A 168 14.94 20.36 8.90
CA MET A 168 13.85 20.20 9.85
C MET A 168 13.99 21.24 10.97
N VAL A 169 12.86 21.80 11.40
CA VAL A 169 12.78 22.76 12.50
C VAL A 169 12.01 22.14 13.66
N ARG A 170 12.49 22.38 14.88
CA ARG A 170 11.75 22.05 16.10
C ARG A 170 10.64 23.08 16.32
N GLU A 171 9.39 22.63 16.28
CA GLU A 171 8.21 23.39 16.71
C GLU A 171 7.57 22.72 17.94
N ALA A 172 6.66 23.42 18.64
CA ALA A 172 5.99 22.92 19.84
C ALA A 172 5.41 21.50 19.70
N GLY A 173 4.91 21.15 18.51
CA GLY A 173 4.29 19.84 18.22
C GLY A 173 5.24 18.74 17.73
N GLY A 174 6.52 19.02 17.46
CA GLY A 174 7.38 18.02 16.82
C GLY A 174 8.53 18.57 15.99
N MET A 175 9.11 17.71 15.16
CA MET A 175 10.03 18.07 14.09
C MET A 175 9.25 18.28 12.79
N LYS A 176 9.38 19.45 12.19
CA LYS A 176 8.67 19.81 10.96
C LYS A 176 9.63 20.02 9.81
N LEU A 177 9.28 19.46 8.65
CA LEU A 177 10.02 19.68 7.43
C LEU A 177 9.88 21.11 6.93
N ARG A 178 11.01 21.76 6.64
CA ARG A 178 11.08 23.10 6.04
C ARG A 178 11.55 23.09 4.61
N GLU A 179 12.51 22.25 4.31
CA GLU A 179 13.14 22.20 3.00
C GLU A 179 13.53 20.78 2.63
N VAL A 180 13.36 20.47 1.35
CA VAL A 180 13.83 19.24 0.71
C VAL A 180 14.66 19.66 -0.49
N VAL A 181 15.90 19.18 -0.56
CA VAL A 181 16.79 19.36 -1.71
C VAL A 181 17.24 17.97 -2.16
N TYR A 182 17.25 17.72 -3.47
CA TYR A 182 17.81 16.52 -4.07
C TYR A 182 18.70 16.90 -5.24
N ARG A 183 19.98 16.53 -5.19
CA ARG A 183 20.97 16.83 -6.25
C ARG A 183 20.94 18.31 -6.68
N ASP A 184 21.01 19.21 -5.70
CA ASP A 184 20.98 20.67 -5.86
C ASP A 184 19.66 21.26 -6.37
N GLN A 185 18.61 20.45 -6.51
CA GLN A 185 17.26 20.91 -6.85
C GLN A 185 16.39 20.95 -5.60
N ARG A 186 15.84 22.13 -5.29
CA ARG A 186 14.81 22.27 -4.26
C ARG A 186 13.49 21.64 -4.73
N ILE A 187 12.91 20.79 -3.89
CA ILE A 187 11.66 20.11 -4.17
C ILE A 187 10.51 20.85 -3.46
N PRO A 188 9.45 21.26 -4.19
CA PRO A 188 8.24 21.77 -3.55
C PRO A 188 7.61 20.71 -2.66
N THR A 189 7.32 21.07 -1.42
CA THR A 189 6.60 20.21 -0.46
C THR A 189 5.08 20.40 -0.64
N PRO A 190 4.29 19.31 -0.68
CA PRO A 190 2.83 19.40 -0.71
C PRO A 190 2.26 20.16 0.51
N GLU A 191 1.11 20.81 0.35
CA GLU A 191 0.46 21.53 1.48
C GLU A 191 -0.14 20.57 2.51
N ASN A 192 -0.58 19.39 2.08
CA ASN A 192 -1.24 18.37 2.90
C ASN A 192 -0.28 17.24 3.33
N MET A 193 0.96 17.58 3.64
CA MET A 193 1.99 16.60 4.01
C MET A 193 1.69 15.81 5.31
N GLY A 194 0.77 16.30 6.14
CA GLY A 194 0.42 15.68 7.42
C GLY A 194 1.04 16.42 8.61
N ALA A 195 1.09 15.75 9.76
CA ALA A 195 1.52 16.35 11.02
C ALA A 195 3.05 16.49 11.12
N ALA A 196 3.56 17.34 12.00
CA ALA A 196 4.97 17.27 12.40
C ALA A 196 5.25 15.91 13.06
N ILE A 197 6.49 15.42 12.97
CA ILE A 197 6.88 14.17 13.64
C ILE A 197 6.95 14.45 15.15
N PRO A 198 6.12 13.83 16.00
CA PRO A 198 6.20 14.04 17.45
C PRO A 198 7.50 13.46 18.02
N LEU A 199 7.94 13.98 19.17
CA LEU A 199 9.13 13.46 19.86
C LEU A 199 8.74 12.32 20.78
N GLU A 200 8.55 11.16 20.18
CA GLU A 200 8.24 9.92 20.88
C GLU A 200 9.32 8.89 20.60
N GLU A 201 9.71 8.13 21.63
CA GLU A 201 10.87 7.21 21.62
C GLU A 201 10.81 6.14 20.50
N HIS A 202 9.61 5.87 19.96
CA HIS A 202 9.42 4.90 18.88
C HIS A 202 9.53 5.50 17.46
N LEU A 203 9.51 6.83 17.32
CA LEU A 203 9.66 7.52 16.02
C LEU A 203 11.09 8.01 15.81
N PHE A 204 11.78 8.43 16.87
CA PHE A 204 13.20 8.75 16.79
C PHE A 204 14.01 7.81 17.68
N PRO A 205 15.09 7.20 17.16
CA PRO A 205 16.04 6.49 18.00
C PRO A 205 16.62 7.43 19.07
N ALA A 206 16.90 6.90 20.26
CA ALA A 206 17.38 7.68 21.40
C ALA A 206 18.66 8.48 21.11
N GLU A 207 19.54 8.02 20.22
CA GLU A 207 20.69 8.82 19.75
C GLU A 207 20.29 10.06 18.94
N VAL A 208 19.22 9.99 18.13
CA VAL A 208 18.73 11.13 17.34
C VAL A 208 18.08 12.14 18.28
N GLU A 209 17.25 11.69 19.23
CA GLU A 209 16.59 12.57 20.20
C GLU A 209 17.57 13.46 20.96
N LYS A 210 18.72 12.91 21.36
CA LYS A 210 19.78 13.64 22.10
C LYS A 210 20.38 14.82 21.34
N ILE A 211 20.30 14.80 20.02
CA ILE A 211 20.87 15.85 19.16
C ILE A 211 19.82 16.76 18.53
N LEU A 212 18.53 16.50 18.78
CA LEU A 212 17.46 17.37 18.31
C LEU A 212 17.62 18.77 18.90
N PRO A 213 17.34 19.82 18.11
CA PRO A 213 17.49 21.18 18.57
C PRO A 213 16.37 21.57 19.55
N ASP A 214 16.63 22.59 20.35
CA ASP A 214 15.59 23.28 21.14
C ASP A 214 14.57 23.96 20.21
N GLU A 215 13.41 24.36 20.75
CA GLU A 215 12.34 24.99 19.97
C GLU A 215 12.82 26.20 19.17
N GLY A 216 12.46 26.24 17.88
CA GLY A 216 12.93 27.22 16.91
C GLY A 216 14.28 26.89 16.25
N GLY A 217 15.00 25.89 16.74
CA GLY A 217 16.27 25.44 16.16
C GLY A 217 16.10 24.49 14.98
N GLU A 218 17.17 24.39 14.17
CA GLU A 218 17.23 23.60 12.95
C GLU A 218 18.16 22.40 13.07
N ILE A 219 17.80 21.33 12.37
CA ILE A 219 18.66 20.16 12.14
C ILE A 219 18.66 19.83 10.65
N ARG A 220 19.83 19.44 10.14
CA ARG A 220 19.97 18.98 8.75
C ARG A 220 19.99 17.46 8.71
N VAL A 221 19.29 16.90 7.74
CA VAL A 221 19.17 15.45 7.57
C VAL A 221 19.64 15.08 6.17
N PHE A 222 20.45 14.03 6.03
CA PHE A 222 21.05 13.62 4.76
C PHE A 222 20.82 12.14 4.51
N GLY A 223 20.36 11.80 3.31
CA GLY A 223 20.25 10.41 2.87
C GLY A 223 21.59 9.86 2.39
N ARG A 224 21.83 8.56 2.59
CA ARG A 224 23.07 7.86 2.21
C ARG A 224 22.77 6.61 1.38
N ASP A 225 23.76 6.18 0.58
CA ASP A 225 23.63 5.00 -0.31
C ASP A 225 23.55 3.65 0.44
N ASP A 226 23.98 3.64 1.71
CA ASP A 226 24.02 2.46 2.57
C ASP A 226 22.70 2.21 3.33
N GLY A 227 21.62 2.91 2.96
CA GLY A 227 20.33 2.83 3.66
C GLY A 227 20.30 3.57 5.00
N ASN A 228 21.36 4.30 5.35
CA ASN A 228 21.41 5.12 6.54
C ASN A 228 20.93 6.56 6.26
N VAL A 229 20.48 7.20 7.34
CA VAL A 229 20.13 8.62 7.40
C VAL A 229 21.05 9.30 8.40
N CYS A 230 21.63 10.43 8.02
CA CYS A 230 22.53 11.18 8.86
C CYS A 230 21.88 12.49 9.33
N PHE A 231 21.78 12.66 10.64
CA PHE A 231 21.34 13.88 11.29
C PHE A 231 22.56 14.71 11.71
N VAL A 232 22.52 16.01 11.44
CA VAL A 232 23.58 16.97 11.73
C VAL A 232 22.97 18.17 12.45
N GLY A 233 23.21 18.23 13.76
CA GLY A 233 22.83 19.32 14.66
C GLY A 233 24.05 19.81 15.43
N ARG A 234 23.98 19.76 16.77
CA ARG A 234 25.16 19.97 17.65
C ARG A 234 26.22 18.90 17.43
N ASP A 235 25.76 17.67 17.25
CA ASP A 235 26.56 16.50 16.92
C ASP A 235 26.03 15.84 15.63
N LYS A 236 26.76 14.82 15.18
CA LYS A 236 26.40 14.01 14.02
C LYS A 236 25.98 12.61 14.45
N VAL A 237 24.78 12.20 14.08
CA VAL A 237 24.23 10.87 14.34
C VAL A 237 23.83 10.20 13.02
N VAL A 238 24.08 8.90 12.92
CA VAL A 238 23.73 8.11 11.73
C VAL A 238 22.92 6.92 12.20
N VAL A 239 21.73 6.75 11.62
CA VAL A 239 20.79 5.65 11.94
C VAL A 239 20.28 5.00 10.67
N LEU A 240 19.75 3.79 10.78
CA LEU A 240 19.08 3.13 9.65
C LEU A 240 17.79 3.88 9.30
N SER A 241 17.47 4.02 8.01
CA SER A 241 16.19 4.63 7.62
C SER A 241 14.98 3.87 8.16
N SER A 242 15.11 2.56 8.37
CA SER A 242 14.06 1.68 8.90
C SER A 242 13.77 1.88 10.39
N SER A 243 14.60 2.64 11.13
CA SER A 243 14.36 3.00 12.53
C SER A 243 13.72 4.39 12.68
N LEU A 244 13.32 5.01 11.57
CA LEU A 244 12.60 6.28 11.53
C LEU A 244 11.12 6.00 11.17
N PRO A 245 10.19 6.96 11.41
CA PRO A 245 8.82 6.84 10.93
C PRO A 245 8.76 6.54 9.44
N ARG A 246 7.63 6.06 8.94
CA ARG A 246 7.33 6.08 7.49
C ARG A 246 6.99 7.49 7.04
N GLY A 247 7.33 7.84 5.81
CA GLY A 247 7.02 9.17 5.27
C GLY A 247 7.22 9.27 3.79
N TRP A 248 7.03 10.49 3.30
CA TRP A 248 6.93 10.75 1.87
C TRP A 248 8.13 10.21 1.10
N GLN A 249 7.84 9.49 0.03
CA GLN A 249 8.84 8.93 -0.86
C GLN A 249 9.13 9.91 -1.99
N LEU A 250 10.42 10.12 -2.26
CA LEU A 250 10.85 10.81 -3.47
C LEU A 250 10.93 9.83 -4.65
N VAL A 251 10.21 10.14 -5.73
CA VAL A 251 10.33 9.48 -7.02
C VAL A 251 11.08 10.40 -7.97
N TRP A 252 12.27 9.96 -8.39
CA TRP A 252 13.19 10.74 -9.25
C TRP A 252 13.38 10.14 -10.66
N ARG A 253 12.82 8.96 -10.91
CA ARG A 253 12.77 8.35 -12.24
C ARG A 253 11.32 8.25 -12.66
N LYS A 254 11.03 8.68 -13.89
CA LYS A 254 9.73 8.51 -14.50
C LYS A 254 9.38 7.01 -14.55
N PRO A 255 8.26 6.56 -13.96
CA PRO A 255 7.83 5.17 -14.05
C PRO A 255 7.09 4.91 -15.37
N ASP A 256 7.33 3.74 -15.97
CA ASP A 256 6.48 3.18 -17.02
C ASP A 256 5.21 2.56 -16.43
N PHE A 257 5.34 1.97 -15.24
CA PHE A 257 4.27 1.29 -14.50
C PHE A 257 4.16 1.81 -13.07
N ILE A 258 2.93 2.08 -12.63
CA ILE A 258 2.60 2.54 -11.28
C ILE A 258 1.71 1.47 -10.67
N PHE A 259 2.26 0.63 -9.82
CA PHE A 259 1.46 -0.32 -9.06
C PHE A 259 0.73 0.42 -7.95
N TYR A 260 -0.57 0.21 -7.90
CA TYR A 260 -1.41 0.70 -6.83
C TYR A 260 -2.15 -0.48 -6.22
N ASP A 261 -1.86 -0.83 -4.98
CA ASP A 261 -2.46 -1.98 -4.31
C ASP A 261 -3.46 -1.57 -3.22
N GLY A 262 -4.41 -2.46 -2.91
CA GLY A 262 -5.31 -2.24 -1.80
C GLY A 262 -6.25 -3.39 -1.53
N TRP A 263 -6.68 -3.54 -0.28
CA TRP A 263 -7.61 -4.59 0.12
C TRP A 263 -9.04 -4.39 -0.39
N MET A 264 -9.36 -3.15 -0.76
CA MET A 264 -10.62 -2.73 -1.34
C MET A 264 -10.45 -2.05 -2.70
N LEU A 265 -9.28 -2.13 -3.31
CA LEU A 265 -8.98 -1.38 -4.53
C LEU A 265 -9.94 -1.78 -5.66
N GLY A 266 -10.57 -0.79 -6.29
CA GLY A 266 -11.58 -1.01 -7.32
C GLY A 266 -12.95 -1.48 -6.79
N ALA A 267 -13.13 -1.66 -5.48
CA ALA A 267 -14.45 -1.96 -4.93
C ALA A 267 -15.41 -0.80 -5.19
N ARG A 268 -16.60 -1.14 -5.72
CA ARG A 268 -17.63 -0.19 -6.12
C ARG A 268 -18.87 -0.36 -5.26
N LYS A 269 -19.70 0.69 -5.24
CA LYS A 269 -21.03 0.62 -4.68
C LYS A 269 -21.82 -0.50 -5.34
N VAL A 270 -22.46 -1.34 -4.52
CA VAL A 270 -23.42 -2.35 -4.95
C VAL A 270 -24.82 -1.76 -4.83
N GLU A 271 -25.57 -1.75 -5.94
CA GLU A 271 -26.91 -1.13 -6.01
C GLU A 271 -27.99 -1.99 -5.33
N ASP A 272 -27.88 -3.32 -5.38
CA ASP A 272 -28.82 -4.21 -4.71
C ASP A 272 -28.54 -4.22 -3.19
N GLY A 273 -29.26 -3.37 -2.45
CA GLY A 273 -29.13 -3.29 -0.99
C GLY A 273 -29.52 -4.56 -0.23
N SER A 274 -30.20 -5.53 -0.86
CA SER A 274 -30.61 -6.77 -0.20
C SER A 274 -29.43 -7.71 0.07
N VAL A 275 -28.29 -7.52 -0.60
CA VAL A 275 -27.06 -8.30 -0.37
C VAL A 275 -26.54 -8.15 1.07
N PHE A 276 -26.82 -7.03 1.73
CA PHE A 276 -26.42 -6.77 3.12
C PHE A 276 -27.36 -7.41 4.15
N ASP A 277 -28.50 -7.95 3.73
CA ASP A 277 -29.42 -8.68 4.61
C ASP A 277 -29.08 -10.16 4.74
N GLN A 278 -28.20 -10.67 3.87
CA GLN A 278 -27.70 -12.04 3.90
C GLN A 278 -27.00 -12.35 5.23
N SER A 279 -27.05 -13.62 5.64
CA SER A 279 -26.37 -14.09 6.84
C SER A 279 -24.89 -14.36 6.54
N LEU A 280 -24.11 -13.29 6.40
CA LEU A 280 -22.67 -13.35 6.16
C LEU A 280 -21.88 -13.11 7.46
N PRO A 281 -20.69 -13.73 7.62
CA PRO A 281 -19.77 -13.43 8.70
C PRO A 281 -19.52 -11.92 8.83
N ALA A 282 -19.42 -11.44 10.07
CA ALA A 282 -19.26 -10.02 10.43
C ALA A 282 -20.50 -9.13 10.20
N LEU A 283 -21.54 -9.59 9.48
CA LEU A 283 -22.80 -8.88 9.22
C LEU A 283 -23.98 -9.47 10.01
N GLU A 284 -23.75 -9.98 11.22
CA GLU A 284 -24.77 -10.67 12.01
C GLU A 284 -25.73 -9.70 12.74
N THR A 285 -25.28 -8.49 13.07
CA THR A 285 -26.06 -7.51 13.85
C THR A 285 -26.66 -6.41 12.97
N PRO A 286 -27.80 -5.81 13.36
CA PRO A 286 -28.37 -4.66 12.63
C PRO A 286 -27.38 -3.50 12.48
N GLU A 287 -26.56 -3.24 13.50
CA GLU A 287 -25.55 -2.18 13.47
C GLU A 287 -24.43 -2.47 12.47
N ALA A 288 -23.93 -3.71 12.41
CA ALA A 288 -22.93 -4.11 11.43
C ALA A 288 -23.47 -4.03 9.99
N LYS A 289 -24.71 -4.48 9.78
CA LYS A 289 -25.39 -4.36 8.48
C LYS A 289 -25.62 -2.90 8.08
N GLN A 290 -25.95 -2.01 9.03
CA GLN A 290 -26.10 -0.59 8.74
C GLN A 290 -24.75 0.04 8.41
N PHE A 291 -23.69 -0.30 9.14
CA PHE A 291 -22.33 0.17 8.83
C PHE A 291 -21.89 -0.23 7.43
N ALA A 292 -22.14 -1.49 7.02
CA ALA A 292 -21.84 -1.96 5.67
C ALA A 292 -22.57 -1.17 4.59
N ARG A 293 -23.85 -0.82 4.80
CA ARG A 293 -24.62 0.03 3.87
C ARG A 293 -24.07 1.45 3.80
N ASP A 294 -23.75 2.04 4.95
CA ASP A 294 -23.19 3.39 5.00
C ASP A 294 -21.83 3.45 4.29
N ILE A 295 -21.01 2.41 4.43
CA ILE A 295 -19.73 2.28 3.71
C ILE A 295 -19.96 2.06 2.21
N ASN A 296 -20.93 1.22 1.83
CA ASN A 296 -21.28 0.99 0.43
C ASN A 296 -21.67 2.28 -0.29
N GLU A 297 -22.42 3.18 0.35
CA GLU A 297 -22.71 4.51 -0.20
C GLU A 297 -21.44 5.35 -0.37
N LYS A 298 -20.53 5.31 0.61
CA LYS A 298 -19.23 6.01 0.52
C LYS A 298 -18.31 5.48 -0.58
N LEU A 299 -18.47 4.23 -1.04
CA LEU A 299 -17.66 3.71 -2.15
C LEU A 299 -17.86 4.49 -3.45
N ALA A 300 -18.98 5.22 -3.61
CA ALA A 300 -19.19 6.12 -4.74
C ALA A 300 -18.14 7.25 -4.80
N ASP A 301 -17.60 7.69 -3.66
CA ASP A 301 -16.57 8.74 -3.62
C ASP A 301 -15.25 8.28 -4.28
N TYR A 302 -15.01 6.97 -4.36
CA TYR A 302 -13.78 6.40 -4.91
C TYR A 302 -13.79 6.27 -6.43
N GLU A 303 -14.91 6.54 -7.10
CA GLU A 303 -15.07 6.40 -8.55
C GLU A 303 -14.03 7.20 -9.35
N GLU A 304 -13.72 8.44 -8.94
CA GLU A 304 -12.67 9.23 -9.60
C GLU A 304 -11.31 8.53 -9.50
N LEU A 305 -10.97 7.99 -8.33
CA LEU A 305 -9.71 7.28 -8.12
C LEU A 305 -9.63 6.01 -8.97
N TRP A 306 -10.70 5.23 -9.02
CA TRP A 306 -10.78 4.01 -9.84
C TRP A 306 -10.69 4.28 -11.33
N SER A 307 -11.23 5.41 -11.79
CA SER A 307 -11.15 5.80 -13.21
C SER A 307 -9.72 6.01 -13.72
N LEU A 308 -8.74 6.16 -12.82
CA LEU A 308 -7.33 6.31 -13.19
C LEU A 308 -6.66 4.96 -13.51
N VAL A 309 -7.22 3.84 -13.04
CA VAL A 309 -6.62 2.51 -13.18
C VAL A 309 -6.74 2.04 -14.63
N ASP A 310 -5.60 1.81 -15.26
CA ASP A 310 -5.51 1.38 -16.65
C ASP A 310 -5.62 -0.14 -16.80
N PHE A 311 -5.22 -0.89 -15.76
CA PHE A 311 -5.30 -2.34 -15.70
C PHE A 311 -5.60 -2.78 -14.28
N LEU A 312 -6.75 -3.41 -14.04
CA LEU A 312 -7.11 -3.96 -12.73
C LEU A 312 -6.93 -5.47 -12.70
N ASN A 313 -6.08 -5.94 -11.78
CA ASN A 313 -5.90 -7.35 -11.45
C ASN A 313 -6.51 -7.64 -10.08
N VAL A 314 -7.41 -8.62 -10.02
CA VAL A 314 -8.01 -9.07 -8.75
C VAL A 314 -7.38 -10.39 -8.34
N LEU A 315 -6.79 -10.43 -7.14
CA LEU A 315 -6.38 -11.67 -6.48
C LEU A 315 -7.58 -12.19 -5.72
N TYR A 316 -8.36 -13.06 -6.36
CA TYR A 316 -9.62 -13.56 -5.84
C TYR A 316 -9.38 -14.84 -5.04
N VAL A 317 -9.78 -14.82 -3.77
CA VAL A 317 -9.71 -15.97 -2.85
C VAL A 317 -11.13 -16.52 -2.69
N PRO A 318 -11.46 -17.69 -3.27
CA PRO A 318 -12.80 -18.26 -3.12
C PRO A 318 -13.19 -18.51 -1.66
N HIS A 319 -12.24 -18.99 -0.86
CA HIS A 319 -12.38 -19.18 0.58
C HIS A 319 -11.81 -17.98 1.33
N TYR A 320 -12.47 -16.82 1.22
CA TYR A 320 -11.98 -15.56 1.79
C TYR A 320 -11.79 -15.61 3.32
N GLU A 321 -12.40 -16.59 4.00
CA GLU A 321 -12.18 -16.87 5.42
C GLU A 321 -10.73 -17.21 5.76
N MET A 322 -9.94 -17.63 4.76
CA MET A 322 -8.49 -17.82 4.90
C MET A 322 -7.74 -16.56 5.33
N ALA A 323 -8.30 -15.36 5.12
CA ALA A 323 -7.71 -14.14 5.67
C ALA A 323 -7.56 -14.18 7.20
N ILE A 324 -8.43 -14.89 7.92
CA ILE A 324 -8.31 -15.07 9.38
C ILE A 324 -7.12 -15.97 9.70
N THR A 325 -6.98 -17.09 9.00
CA THR A 325 -5.88 -18.05 9.20
C THR A 325 -4.54 -17.43 8.84
N TRP A 326 -4.43 -16.78 7.67
CA TRP A 326 -3.20 -16.12 7.24
C TRP A 326 -2.83 -14.96 8.17
N ARG A 327 -3.81 -14.25 8.72
CA ARG A 327 -3.55 -13.24 9.74
C ARG A 327 -3.03 -13.87 11.03
N ASP A 328 -3.62 -14.98 11.45
CA ASP A 328 -3.15 -15.71 12.63
C ASP A 328 -1.71 -16.21 12.46
N ASP A 329 -1.35 -16.72 11.28
CA ASP A 329 0.01 -17.16 10.97
C ASP A 329 1.02 -16.00 11.05
N ALA A 330 0.67 -14.81 10.56
CA ALA A 330 1.50 -13.62 10.70
C ALA A 330 1.66 -13.17 12.17
N GLU A 331 0.61 -13.28 12.98
CA GLU A 331 0.63 -12.88 14.39
C GLU A 331 1.33 -13.92 15.29
N LYS A 332 1.46 -15.20 14.88
CA LYS A 332 2.21 -16.22 15.64
C LYS A 332 3.63 -15.77 15.95
N VAL A 333 4.33 -15.19 14.96
CA VAL A 333 5.70 -14.70 15.09
C VAL A 333 5.81 -13.55 16.10
N LEU A 334 4.78 -12.70 16.19
CA LEU A 334 4.71 -11.62 17.18
C LEU A 334 4.40 -12.17 18.58
N ARG A 335 3.49 -13.14 18.68
CA ARG A 335 3.13 -13.81 19.95
C ARG A 335 4.28 -14.55 20.58
N GLU A 336 5.16 -15.14 19.78
CA GLU A 336 6.40 -15.75 20.27
C GLU A 336 7.34 -14.73 20.96
N LYS A 337 7.22 -13.45 20.61
CA LYS A 337 7.96 -12.33 21.24
C LYS A 337 7.18 -11.67 22.39
N GLY A 338 6.00 -12.18 22.74
CA GLY A 338 5.11 -11.61 23.75
C GLY A 338 4.28 -10.43 23.27
N GLU A 339 4.26 -10.16 21.96
CA GLU A 339 3.48 -9.11 21.30
C GLU A 339 2.34 -9.74 20.45
N GLY A 340 1.49 -8.92 19.83
CA GLY A 340 0.53 -9.42 18.83
C GLY A 340 -0.84 -9.86 19.38
N MET A 341 -1.76 -10.09 18.45
CA MET A 341 -3.18 -10.30 18.72
C MET A 341 -3.51 -11.76 19.05
N ASN A 342 -4.41 -11.99 20.00
CA ASN A 342 -5.02 -13.30 20.24
C ASN A 342 -6.07 -13.66 19.15
N PRO A 343 -6.55 -14.91 19.08
CA PRO A 343 -7.50 -15.34 18.04
C PRO A 343 -8.78 -14.50 17.97
N GLU A 344 -9.34 -14.09 19.10
CA GLU A 344 -10.54 -13.24 19.17
C GLU A 344 -10.26 -11.82 18.62
N GLN A 345 -9.11 -11.24 18.98
CA GLN A 345 -8.65 -9.95 18.48
C GLN A 345 -8.39 -9.98 16.98
N ILE A 346 -7.82 -11.07 16.45
CA ILE A 346 -7.63 -11.28 15.00
C ILE A 346 -8.98 -11.33 14.30
N LYS A 347 -9.92 -12.11 14.84
CA LYS A 347 -11.26 -12.23 14.24
C LYS A 347 -11.95 -10.87 14.17
N GLU A 348 -11.96 -10.12 15.27
CA GLU A 348 -12.56 -8.77 15.28
C GLU A 348 -11.80 -7.77 14.40
N PHE A 349 -10.47 -7.88 14.32
CA PHE A 349 -9.66 -7.11 13.38
C PHE A 349 -10.12 -7.34 11.94
N VAL A 350 -10.22 -8.59 11.50
CA VAL A 350 -10.63 -8.96 10.14
C VAL A 350 -12.09 -8.58 9.90
N TYR A 351 -12.97 -8.86 10.87
CA TYR A 351 -14.40 -8.56 10.78
C TYR A 351 -14.68 -7.07 10.62
N TYR A 352 -13.86 -6.19 11.20
CA TYR A 352 -13.98 -4.75 10.95
C TYR A 352 -13.88 -4.40 9.46
N PHE A 353 -12.90 -4.98 8.75
CA PHE A 353 -12.74 -4.75 7.31
C PHE A 353 -13.87 -5.39 6.51
N TRP A 354 -14.33 -6.58 6.90
CA TRP A 354 -15.45 -7.25 6.24
C TRP A 354 -16.79 -6.53 6.44
N ARG A 355 -17.00 -5.90 7.60
CA ARG A 355 -18.15 -4.99 7.84
C ARG A 355 -18.11 -3.76 6.95
N SER A 356 -16.93 -3.37 6.48
CA SER A 356 -16.76 -2.21 5.60
C SER A 356 -16.88 -2.61 4.13
N VAL A 357 -15.94 -3.42 3.64
CA VAL A 357 -15.93 -3.96 2.27
C VAL A 357 -15.87 -5.48 2.37
N HIS A 358 -17.04 -6.10 2.42
CA HIS A 358 -17.18 -7.54 2.58
C HIS A 358 -16.65 -8.30 1.34
N PRO A 359 -15.75 -9.31 1.48
CA PRO A 359 -15.22 -10.07 0.34
C PRO A 359 -16.29 -10.77 -0.50
N ALA A 360 -17.26 -11.43 0.14
CA ALA A 360 -18.36 -12.12 -0.53
C ALA A 360 -19.36 -11.19 -1.25
N ILE A 361 -19.29 -9.87 -1.02
CA ILE A 361 -20.16 -8.89 -1.68
C ILE A 361 -19.33 -8.11 -2.70
N HIS A 362 -18.43 -7.27 -2.21
CA HIS A 362 -17.74 -6.27 -3.03
C HIS A 362 -16.61 -6.87 -3.86
N ILE A 363 -15.75 -7.70 -3.26
CA ILE A 363 -14.61 -8.29 -3.96
C ILE A 363 -15.09 -9.36 -4.96
N LYS A 364 -16.12 -10.13 -4.59
CA LYS A 364 -16.83 -11.02 -5.51
C LYS A 364 -17.44 -10.25 -6.68
N SER A 365 -18.18 -9.17 -6.43
CA SER A 365 -18.74 -8.33 -7.49
C SER A 365 -17.65 -7.77 -8.41
N LEU A 366 -16.52 -7.35 -7.84
CA LEU A 366 -15.38 -6.85 -8.60
C LEU A 366 -14.73 -7.92 -9.47
N ALA A 367 -14.57 -9.14 -8.94
CA ALA A 367 -14.05 -10.28 -9.70
C ALA A 367 -14.97 -10.71 -10.84
N HIS A 368 -16.26 -10.37 -10.78
CA HIS A 368 -17.25 -10.63 -11.84
C HIS A 368 -17.42 -9.46 -12.82
N ASP A 369 -16.80 -8.30 -12.57
CA ASP A 369 -16.98 -7.06 -13.33
C ASP A 369 -16.15 -7.04 -14.63
N GLU A 370 -16.79 -7.39 -15.75
CA GLU A 370 -16.17 -7.36 -17.09
C GLU A 370 -15.85 -5.94 -17.60
N GLY A 371 -16.50 -4.91 -17.03
CA GLY A 371 -16.30 -3.52 -17.46
C GLY A 371 -15.02 -2.90 -16.91
N HIS A 372 -14.57 -3.35 -15.74
CA HIS A 372 -13.47 -2.71 -15.02
C HIS A 372 -12.32 -3.65 -14.63
N THR A 373 -12.56 -4.96 -14.55
CA THR A 373 -11.52 -5.93 -14.17
C THR A 373 -10.87 -6.54 -15.41
N ALA A 374 -9.57 -6.30 -15.59
CA ALA A 374 -8.84 -6.78 -16.75
C ALA A 374 -8.43 -8.26 -16.64
N GLN A 375 -8.24 -8.76 -15.42
CA GLN A 375 -7.98 -10.17 -15.13
C GLN A 375 -8.22 -10.52 -13.66
N VAL A 376 -8.46 -11.80 -13.40
CA VAL A 376 -8.61 -12.35 -12.05
C VAL A 376 -7.67 -13.53 -11.88
N ALA A 377 -6.80 -13.48 -10.87
CA ALA A 377 -5.99 -14.61 -10.45
C ALA A 377 -6.69 -15.30 -9.27
N ILE A 378 -6.98 -16.59 -9.41
CA ILE A 378 -7.58 -17.39 -8.34
C ILE A 378 -6.48 -17.83 -7.39
N ILE A 379 -6.60 -17.45 -6.13
CA ILE A 379 -5.65 -17.76 -5.08
C ILE A 379 -6.18 -18.92 -4.24
N GLY A 380 -5.39 -19.99 -4.14
CA GLY A 380 -5.67 -21.12 -3.27
C GLY A 380 -5.34 -20.84 -1.80
N ASP A 381 -5.82 -21.70 -0.91
CA ASP A 381 -5.66 -21.57 0.55
C ASP A 381 -4.18 -21.58 1.00
N ASP A 382 -3.31 -22.16 0.18
CA ASP A 382 -1.85 -22.21 0.38
C ASP A 382 -1.11 -21.04 -0.29
N HIS A 383 -1.83 -20.01 -0.75
CA HIS A 383 -1.34 -18.88 -1.57
C HIS A 383 -0.89 -19.23 -3.00
N SER A 384 -1.22 -20.42 -3.52
CA SER A 384 -0.91 -20.77 -4.92
C SER A 384 -1.76 -19.98 -5.89
N ILE A 385 -1.22 -19.70 -7.06
CA ILE A 385 -2.02 -19.21 -8.18
C ILE A 385 -2.59 -20.42 -8.91
N VAL A 386 -3.86 -20.69 -8.65
CA VAL A 386 -4.58 -21.86 -9.18
C VAL A 386 -4.78 -21.70 -10.69
N GLU A 387 -5.27 -20.53 -11.10
CA GLU A 387 -5.54 -20.19 -12.49
C GLU A 387 -5.74 -18.68 -12.67
N VAL A 388 -5.73 -18.23 -13.93
CA VAL A 388 -6.02 -16.85 -14.31
C VAL A 388 -7.22 -16.86 -15.24
N LEU A 389 -8.25 -16.09 -14.89
CA LEU A 389 -9.54 -16.07 -15.56
C LEU A 389 -9.94 -14.65 -15.95
N SER A 390 -10.81 -14.55 -16.96
CA SER A 390 -11.62 -13.35 -17.19
C SER A 390 -12.76 -13.26 -16.18
N PRO A 391 -13.31 -12.06 -15.92
CA PRO A 391 -14.44 -11.91 -14.99
C PRO A 391 -15.66 -12.76 -15.35
N ALA A 392 -15.94 -12.93 -16.65
CA ALA A 392 -16.99 -13.82 -17.15
C ALA A 392 -16.78 -15.28 -16.71
N GLN A 393 -15.55 -15.80 -16.85
CA GLN A 393 -15.21 -17.16 -16.43
C GLN A 393 -15.27 -17.33 -14.91
N VAL A 394 -14.90 -16.29 -14.15
CA VAL A 394 -15.05 -16.32 -12.69
C VAL A 394 -16.52 -16.41 -12.29
N ARG A 395 -17.40 -15.66 -12.95
CA ARG A 395 -18.84 -15.71 -12.70
C ARG A 395 -19.44 -17.10 -12.94
N GLU A 396 -18.94 -17.82 -13.95
CA GLU A 396 -19.37 -19.20 -14.25
C GLU A 396 -18.84 -20.22 -13.24
N LYS A 397 -17.55 -20.12 -12.88
CA LYS A 397 -16.86 -21.13 -12.05
C LYS A 397 -16.95 -20.89 -10.54
N TYR A 398 -17.08 -19.63 -10.13
CA TYR A 398 -17.14 -19.16 -8.75
C TYR A 398 -18.36 -18.21 -8.58
N PRO A 399 -19.59 -18.76 -8.65
CA PRO A 399 -20.82 -17.98 -8.72
C PRO A 399 -21.18 -17.25 -7.43
#